data_AF-A0A3B9T8B9-F1
#
_entry.id   AF-A0A3B9T8B9-F1
#
_cell.length_a   1.000
_cell.length_b   1.000
_cell.length_c   1.000
_cell.angle_alpha   90.00
_cell.angle_beta   90.00
_cell.angle_gamma   90.00
#
_symmetry.space_group_name_H-M   'P 1'
#
loop_
_entity.id
_entity.type
_entity.pdbx_description
1 polymer ?
#
loop_
_entity_poly.entity_id
_entity_poly.type
_entity_poly.pdbx_seq_one_letter_code
_entity_poly.pdbx_strand_id
1 'polypeptide(L)'
;MSDLVHHTSALFLFEADQAIHTLISFFQAANKAVYFISKEEASLPKSVKHSKNAKVAFGELIKESDCAVVETKIGKVELRFNAFGLSYLKTCPEKEISEKPSRQALKVQNQLEAYFLGKRKSFQLKIYLPGTEFQKNVWAELIHIPYGKTVSYGELAEKVGHSSASRAVGQTNSKNPIWIVVPCHRVLSKEGDLTGYAGGLELKKNLLDLESDQMSLF
;
A
#
# COMPACT_ATOMS: atom_id res chain seq x y z
N MET A 1 36.74 -9.56 -1.21
CA MET A 1 36.91 -8.21 -0.63
C MET A 1 36.42 -7.24 -1.67
N SER A 2 35.51 -6.31 -1.47
CA SER A 2 34.76 -5.75 -0.34
C SER A 2 33.64 -4.97 -1.08
N ASP A 3 32.39 -4.92 -0.65
CA ASP A 3 31.99 -4.10 0.48
C ASP A 3 30.62 -4.58 1.00
N LEU A 4 30.65 -5.02 2.25
CA LEU A 4 29.48 -5.16 3.10
C LEU A 4 29.01 -3.74 3.44
N VAL A 5 27.97 -3.23 2.77
CA VAL A 5 27.31 -2.00 3.20
C VAL A 5 26.12 -2.35 4.07
N HIS A 6 26.31 -2.13 5.37
CA HIS A 6 25.31 -2.24 6.42
C HIS A 6 24.12 -1.29 6.17
N HIS A 7 22.93 -1.83 5.95
CA HIS A 7 21.67 -1.22 6.43
C HIS A 7 20.58 -2.30 6.54
N THR A 8 20.21 -2.62 7.78
CA THR A 8 19.02 -3.35 8.27
C THR A 8 18.00 -3.80 7.20
N SER A 9 18.38 -4.80 6.40
CA SER A 9 17.56 -5.38 5.34
C SER A 9 17.64 -6.89 5.52
N ALA A 10 16.49 -7.56 5.62
CA ALA A 10 16.45 -9.01 5.64
C ALA A 10 17.12 -9.54 4.37
N LEU A 11 18.16 -10.36 4.54
CA LEU A 11 18.92 -10.96 3.45
C LEU A 11 18.17 -12.19 2.95
N PHE A 12 17.84 -12.25 1.65
CA PHE A 12 17.16 -13.38 1.02
C PHE A 12 18.05 -14.02 -0.02
N LEU A 13 18.17 -15.35 0.04
CA LEU A 13 18.96 -16.17 -0.87
C LEU A 13 18.04 -16.94 -1.81
N PHE A 14 18.42 -17.03 -3.09
CA PHE A 14 17.66 -17.72 -4.12
C PHE A 14 18.60 -18.54 -5.01
N GLU A 15 18.25 -19.80 -5.31
CA GLU A 15 18.90 -20.58 -6.38
C GLU A 15 18.37 -20.15 -7.75
N ALA A 16 19.27 -19.95 -8.70
CA ALA A 16 19.03 -19.38 -10.02
C ALA A 16 17.92 -20.11 -10.82
N ASP A 17 16.77 -19.47 -11.03
CA ASP A 17 15.72 -19.88 -11.97
C ASP A 17 15.04 -18.64 -12.59
N GLN A 18 14.37 -18.74 -13.73
CA GLN A 18 13.68 -17.66 -14.46
C GLN A 18 12.73 -16.81 -13.58
N ALA A 19 12.23 -17.37 -12.47
CA ALA A 19 11.43 -16.64 -11.47
C ALA A 19 12.22 -15.54 -10.71
N ILE A 20 13.55 -15.52 -10.81
CA ILE A 20 14.42 -14.58 -10.11
C ILE A 20 14.34 -13.17 -10.69
N HIS A 21 14.25 -13.00 -12.01
CA HIS A 21 14.21 -11.66 -12.60
C HIS A 21 12.97 -10.87 -12.16
N THR A 22 11.82 -11.54 -12.02
CA THR A 22 10.58 -10.93 -11.48
C THR A 22 10.74 -10.55 -10.01
N LEU A 23 11.45 -11.37 -9.22
CA LEU A 23 11.72 -11.07 -7.80
C LEU A 23 12.74 -9.94 -7.64
N ILE A 24 13.79 -9.90 -8.45
CA ILE A 24 14.79 -8.82 -8.48
C ILE A 24 14.10 -7.48 -8.70
N SER A 25 13.33 -7.36 -9.79
CA SER A 25 12.61 -6.14 -10.12
C SER A 25 11.66 -5.73 -8.99
N PHE A 26 11.02 -6.70 -8.35
CA PHE A 26 10.10 -6.46 -7.23
C PHE A 26 10.82 -5.96 -5.96
N PHE A 27 11.93 -6.58 -5.56
CA PHE A 27 12.68 -6.15 -4.37
C PHE A 27 13.46 -4.85 -4.58
N GLN A 28 13.98 -4.62 -5.80
CA GLN A 28 14.60 -3.36 -6.19
C GLN A 28 13.56 -2.22 -6.14
N ALA A 29 12.35 -2.44 -6.66
CA ALA A 29 11.24 -1.48 -6.52
C ALA A 29 10.84 -1.23 -5.05
N ALA A 30 11.00 -2.22 -4.17
CA ALA A 30 10.77 -2.08 -2.73
C ALA A 30 11.94 -1.44 -1.95
N ASN A 31 13.00 -1.00 -2.65
CA ASN A 31 14.23 -0.46 -2.09
C ASN A 31 14.85 -1.37 -1.01
N LYS A 32 14.83 -2.68 -1.25
CA LYS A 32 15.42 -3.70 -0.40
C LYS A 32 16.60 -4.34 -1.13
N ALA A 33 17.73 -4.45 -0.44
CA ALA A 33 18.88 -5.17 -0.98
C ALA A 33 18.57 -6.67 -1.07
N VAL A 34 18.82 -7.25 -2.26
CA VAL A 34 18.76 -8.70 -2.49
C VAL A 34 20.14 -9.16 -2.93
N TYR A 35 20.64 -10.20 -2.29
CA TYR A 35 21.93 -10.78 -2.59
C TYR A 35 21.72 -12.20 -3.11
N PHE A 36 22.25 -12.49 -4.30
CA PHE A 36 22.26 -13.82 -4.89
C PHE A 36 23.62 -14.43 -4.65
N ILE A 37 23.66 -15.65 -4.10
CA ILE A 37 24.90 -16.42 -3.97
C ILE A 37 24.82 -17.53 -5.01
N SER A 38 25.72 -17.52 -5.99
CA SER A 38 25.82 -18.56 -7.01
C SER A 38 26.47 -19.80 -6.41
N LYS A 39 25.66 -20.71 -5.85
CA LYS A 39 25.94 -22.11 -5.43
C LYS A 39 27.22 -22.47 -4.65
N GLU A 40 28.17 -21.56 -4.47
CA GLU A 40 29.49 -21.82 -3.92
C GLU A 40 29.91 -20.55 -3.18
N GLU A 41 29.48 -20.37 -1.94
CA GLU A 41 30.35 -19.80 -0.91
C GLU A 41 29.78 -20.02 0.50
N ALA A 42 30.70 -20.38 1.38
CA ALA A 42 30.44 -20.92 2.71
C ALA A 42 30.21 -19.82 3.76
N SER A 43 29.39 -20.18 4.75
CA SER A 43 29.08 -19.44 5.99
C SER A 43 28.27 -18.15 5.84
N LEU A 44 26.96 -18.28 5.97
CA LEU A 44 26.03 -17.16 6.06
C LEU A 44 25.82 -16.73 7.52
N PRO A 45 25.66 -15.42 7.81
CA PRO A 45 25.24 -14.96 9.12
C PRO A 45 23.93 -15.64 9.56
N LYS A 46 23.78 -15.96 10.85
CA LYS A 46 22.56 -16.60 11.40
C LYS A 46 21.26 -15.81 11.16
N SER A 47 21.36 -14.53 10.83
CA SER A 47 20.25 -13.64 10.49
C SER A 47 19.72 -13.81 9.06
N VAL A 48 20.36 -14.62 8.23
CA VAL A 48 20.01 -14.83 6.82
C VAL A 48 19.04 -16.01 6.70
N LYS A 49 17.86 -15.76 6.14
CA LYS A 49 16.89 -16.83 5.85
C LYS A 49 17.21 -17.44 4.48
N HIS A 50 17.62 -18.70 4.49
CA HIS A 50 17.86 -19.49 3.28
C HIS A 50 16.55 -20.08 2.75
N SER A 51 16.26 -19.91 1.46
CA SER A 51 15.16 -20.62 0.79
C SER A 51 15.65 -21.20 -0.53
N LYS A 52 15.37 -22.48 -0.75
CA LYS A 52 15.68 -23.18 -2.01
C LYS A 52 14.77 -22.75 -3.16
N ASN A 53 13.65 -22.06 -2.86
CA ASN A 53 12.65 -21.70 -3.85
C ASN A 53 12.19 -20.25 -3.65
N ALA A 54 12.31 -19.48 -4.73
CA ALA A 54 12.00 -18.07 -4.77
C ALA A 54 10.51 -17.76 -4.59
N LYS A 55 9.62 -18.60 -5.14
CA LYS A 55 8.17 -18.50 -4.92
C LYS A 55 7.79 -18.80 -3.47
N VAL A 56 8.44 -19.77 -2.83
CA VAL A 56 8.18 -20.12 -1.43
C VAL A 56 8.63 -18.99 -0.51
N ALA A 57 9.84 -18.47 -0.70
CA ALA A 57 10.33 -17.32 0.07
C ALA A 57 9.46 -16.07 -0.12
N PHE A 58 9.04 -15.79 -1.36
CA PHE A 58 8.11 -14.70 -1.62
C PHE A 58 6.77 -14.91 -0.92
N GLY A 59 6.22 -16.13 -0.98
CA GLY A 59 5.01 -16.53 -0.27
C GLY A 59 5.10 -16.28 1.24
N GLU A 60 6.22 -16.64 1.87
CA GLU A 60 6.46 -16.35 3.30
C GLU A 60 6.58 -14.85 3.58
N LEU A 61 7.12 -14.05 2.66
CA LEU A 61 7.32 -12.61 2.86
C LEU A 61 6.05 -11.78 2.72
N ILE A 62 5.10 -12.26 1.92
CA ILE A 62 3.82 -11.60 1.74
C ILE A 62 2.81 -11.98 2.84
N LYS A 63 3.11 -12.99 3.67
CA LYS A 63 2.31 -13.32 4.85
C LYS A 63 2.26 -12.14 5.80
N GLU A 64 1.11 -12.02 6.45
CA GLU A 64 0.90 -11.03 7.50
C GLU A 64 1.93 -11.23 8.61
N SER A 65 2.70 -10.19 8.89
CA SER A 65 3.72 -10.17 9.94
C SER A 65 3.26 -9.45 11.20
N ASP A 66 2.27 -8.56 11.05
CA ASP A 66 1.75 -7.73 12.13
C ASP A 66 0.33 -7.25 11.78
N CYS A 67 -0.51 -7.11 12.80
CA CYS A 67 -1.88 -6.64 12.69
C CYS A 67 -2.23 -5.81 13.92
N ALA A 68 -2.87 -4.67 13.70
CA ALA A 68 -3.31 -3.78 14.76
C ALA A 68 -4.64 -3.12 14.39
N VAL A 69 -5.46 -2.84 15.38
CA VAL A 69 -6.64 -1.99 15.26
C VAL A 69 -6.38 -0.73 16.05
N VAL A 70 -6.52 0.42 15.39
CA VAL A 70 -6.25 1.74 15.98
C VAL A 70 -7.49 2.63 15.86
N GLU A 71 -7.68 3.51 16.82
CA GLU A 71 -8.74 4.53 16.79
C GLU A 71 -8.32 5.71 15.91
N THR A 72 -9.27 6.25 15.12
CA THR A 72 -9.05 7.39 14.23
C THR A 72 -10.31 8.26 14.15
N LYS A 73 -10.27 9.42 13.47
CA LYS A 73 -11.47 10.26 13.26
C LYS A 73 -12.61 9.57 12.51
N ILE A 74 -12.32 8.50 11.75
CA ILE A 74 -13.32 7.73 11.00
C ILE A 74 -13.72 6.44 11.74
N GLY A 75 -13.44 6.39 13.04
CA GLY A 75 -13.61 5.21 13.88
C GLY A 75 -12.40 4.28 13.84
N LYS A 76 -12.64 3.04 14.27
CA LYS A 76 -11.61 1.99 14.33
C LYS A 76 -11.16 1.55 12.94
N VAL A 77 -9.85 1.49 12.74
CA VAL A 77 -9.21 1.08 11.50
C VAL A 77 -8.33 -0.13 11.75
N GLU A 78 -8.53 -1.18 10.96
CA GLU A 78 -7.66 -2.35 10.93
C GLU A 78 -6.47 -2.10 9.99
N LEU A 79 -5.28 -2.35 10.51
CA LEU A 79 -4.00 -2.26 9.82
C LEU A 79 -3.38 -3.66 9.77
N ARG A 80 -2.97 -4.10 8.58
CA ARG A 80 -2.18 -5.32 8.42
C ARG A 80 -0.89 -5.00 7.69
N PHE A 81 0.18 -5.65 8.09
CA PHE A 81 1.51 -5.46 7.54
C PHE A 81 2.09 -6.79 7.10
N ASN A 82 2.97 -6.74 6.12
CA ASN A 82 3.88 -7.84 5.82
C ASN A 82 5.32 -7.30 5.77
N ALA A 83 6.25 -8.13 5.30
CA ALA A 83 7.65 -7.74 5.24
C ALA A 83 7.88 -6.45 4.42
N PHE A 84 7.01 -6.12 3.46
CA PHE A 84 7.13 -4.99 2.54
C PHE A 84 6.46 -3.70 3.03
N GLY A 85 5.58 -3.77 4.03
CA GLY A 85 4.94 -2.61 4.64
C GLY A 85 3.46 -2.83 4.89
N LEU A 86 2.71 -1.72 4.93
CA LEU A 86 1.26 -1.72 5.10
C LEU A 86 0.62 -2.41 3.89
N SER A 87 -0.12 -3.49 4.13
CA SER A 87 -0.80 -4.27 3.08
C SER A 87 -2.32 -4.15 3.12
N TYR A 88 -2.86 -3.65 4.23
CA TYR A 88 -4.29 -3.45 4.42
C TYR A 88 -4.57 -2.28 5.37
N LEU A 89 -5.54 -1.44 5.01
CA LEU A 89 -6.10 -0.38 5.85
C LEU A 89 -7.57 -0.19 5.48
N LYS A 90 -8.48 -0.59 6.38
CA LYS A 90 -9.93 -0.35 6.25
C LYS A 90 -10.59 -0.14 7.61
N THR A 91 -11.76 0.48 7.63
CA THR A 91 -12.58 0.61 8.84
C THR A 91 -13.06 -0.75 9.33
N CYS A 92 -13.01 -0.99 10.64
CA CYS A 92 -13.46 -2.23 11.26
C CYS A 92 -14.09 -1.94 12.65
N PRO A 93 -15.36 -1.52 12.69
CA PRO A 93 -16.00 -1.04 13.94
C PRO A 93 -16.16 -2.13 15.01
N GLU A 94 -16.31 -3.38 14.58
CA GLU A 94 -16.57 -4.54 15.45
C GLU A 94 -15.34 -5.02 16.24
N LYS A 95 -14.11 -4.72 15.77
CA LYS A 95 -12.89 -5.17 16.46
C LYS A 95 -12.54 -4.28 17.64
N GLU A 96 -11.82 -4.85 18.61
CA GLU A 96 -11.25 -4.10 19.73
C GLU A 96 -9.94 -3.43 19.34
N ILE A 97 -9.67 -2.27 19.94
CA ILE A 97 -8.40 -1.55 19.76
C ILE A 97 -7.29 -2.41 20.34
N SER A 98 -6.17 -2.52 19.62
CA SER A 98 -5.02 -3.27 20.11
C SER A 98 -4.40 -2.58 21.33
N GLU A 99 -4.24 -3.30 22.44
CA GLU A 99 -3.68 -2.75 23.68
C GLU A 99 -2.25 -2.19 23.51
N LYS A 100 -1.43 -2.84 22.67
CA LYS A 100 -0.04 -2.46 22.39
C LYS A 100 0.24 -2.51 20.89
N PRO A 101 -0.22 -1.51 20.11
CA PRO A 101 0.03 -1.47 18.68
C PRO A 101 1.52 -1.41 18.39
N SER A 102 1.97 -2.03 17.30
CA SER A 102 3.36 -1.98 16.89
C SER A 102 3.81 -0.55 16.56
N ARG A 103 5.13 -0.31 16.54
CA ARG A 103 5.70 0.98 16.12
C ARG A 103 5.26 1.38 14.71
N GLN A 104 5.04 0.40 13.81
CA GLN A 104 4.57 0.67 12.45
C GLN A 104 3.10 1.07 12.45
N ALA A 105 2.25 0.40 13.22
CA ALA A 105 0.84 0.76 13.41
C ALA A 105 0.69 2.18 13.96
N LEU A 106 1.44 2.53 15.02
CA LEU A 106 1.44 3.89 15.58
C LEU A 106 1.92 4.94 14.56
N LYS A 107 2.89 4.60 13.70
CA LYS A 107 3.33 5.51 12.62
C LYS A 107 2.20 5.78 11.63
N VAL A 108 1.42 4.75 11.26
CA VAL A 108 0.26 4.91 10.36
C VAL A 108 -0.82 5.76 11.05
N GLN A 109 -1.17 5.43 12.30
CA GLN A 109 -2.15 6.18 13.09
C GLN A 109 -1.81 7.67 13.16
N ASN A 110 -0.59 8.02 13.57
CA ASN A 110 -0.14 9.41 13.65
C ASN A 110 -0.22 10.16 12.31
N GLN A 111 0.05 9.49 11.19
CA GLN A 111 -0.09 10.13 9.88
C GLN A 111 -1.55 10.30 9.47
N LEU A 112 -2.43 9.34 9.77
CA LEU A 112 -3.87 9.46 9.55
C LEU A 112 -4.43 10.62 10.37
N GLU A 113 -4.09 10.71 11.65
CA GLU A 113 -4.49 11.84 12.52
C GLU A 113 -4.04 13.18 11.97
N ALA A 114 -2.77 13.31 11.56
CA ALA A 114 -2.27 14.53 10.93
C ALA A 114 -3.01 14.88 9.64
N TYR A 115 -3.39 13.87 8.83
CA TYR A 115 -4.18 14.06 7.62
C TYR A 115 -5.60 14.54 7.94
N PHE A 116 -6.27 13.93 8.91
CA PHE A 116 -7.61 14.34 9.38
C PHE A 116 -7.64 15.69 10.12
N LEU A 117 -6.48 16.22 10.49
CA LEU A 117 -6.30 17.58 11.01
C LEU A 117 -5.89 18.59 9.92
N GLY A 118 -5.82 18.18 8.64
CA GLY A 118 -5.35 19.02 7.53
C GLY A 118 -3.86 19.35 7.57
N LYS A 119 -3.11 18.83 8.55
CA LYS A 119 -1.67 19.08 8.73
C LYS A 119 -0.78 18.24 7.81
N ARG A 120 -1.35 17.24 7.14
CA ARG A 120 -0.65 16.35 6.21
C ARG A 120 -1.44 16.18 4.92
N LYS A 121 -0.77 16.44 3.78
CA LYS A 121 -1.33 16.27 2.44
C LYS A 121 -0.78 15.06 1.68
N SER A 122 0.26 14.39 2.21
CA SER A 122 0.87 13.19 1.62
C SER A 122 1.32 12.18 2.67
N PHE A 123 1.33 10.89 2.33
CA PHE A 123 1.76 9.82 3.24
C PHE A 123 3.19 9.38 2.93
N GLN A 124 3.98 9.16 3.99
CA GLN A 124 5.33 8.61 3.91
C GLN A 124 5.34 7.24 4.58
N LEU A 125 4.71 6.29 3.92
CA LEU A 125 4.51 4.91 4.39
C LEU A 125 5.01 3.94 3.32
N LYS A 126 5.68 2.87 3.76
CA LYS A 126 5.95 1.72 2.89
C LYS A 126 4.65 0.95 2.76
N ILE A 127 4.20 0.73 1.52
CA ILE A 127 2.97 0.00 1.22
C ILE A 127 3.26 -1.20 0.33
N TYR A 128 2.41 -2.21 0.43
CA TYR A 128 2.40 -3.36 -0.45
C TYR A 128 0.98 -3.61 -0.92
N LEU A 129 0.77 -3.64 -2.24
CA LEU A 129 -0.54 -3.82 -2.83
C LEU A 129 -0.68 -5.25 -3.39
N PRO A 130 -1.39 -6.15 -2.69
CA PRO A 130 -1.66 -7.48 -3.21
C PRO A 130 -2.72 -7.41 -4.32
N GLY A 131 -2.37 -7.85 -5.53
CA GLY A 131 -3.31 -7.87 -6.64
C GLY A 131 -2.71 -8.37 -7.95
N THR A 132 -3.53 -8.45 -8.99
CA THR A 132 -3.06 -8.68 -10.37
C THR A 132 -2.26 -7.48 -10.87
N GLU A 133 -1.51 -7.64 -11.95
CA GLU A 133 -0.75 -6.52 -12.57
C GLU A 133 -1.68 -5.36 -12.96
N PHE A 134 -2.86 -5.67 -13.52
CA PHE A 134 -3.87 -4.64 -13.80
C PHE A 134 -4.31 -3.90 -12.53
N GLN A 135 -4.56 -4.61 -11.42
CA GLN A 135 -4.94 -3.98 -10.16
C GLN A 135 -3.84 -3.06 -9.61
N LYS A 136 -2.61 -3.55 -9.61
CA LYS A 136 -1.44 -2.77 -9.17
C LYS A 136 -1.25 -1.52 -10.01
N ASN A 137 -1.39 -1.59 -11.33
CA ASN A 137 -1.27 -0.44 -12.22
C ASN A 137 -2.34 0.62 -11.92
N VAL A 138 -3.60 0.20 -11.77
CA VAL A 138 -4.69 1.13 -11.40
C VAL A 138 -4.39 1.80 -10.05
N TRP A 139 -3.98 1.04 -9.04
CA TRP A 139 -3.70 1.60 -7.72
C TRP A 139 -2.43 2.47 -7.69
N ALA A 140 -1.44 2.19 -8.53
CA ALA A 140 -0.28 3.06 -8.72
C ALA A 140 -0.70 4.43 -9.28
N GLU A 141 -1.58 4.45 -10.30
CA GLU A 141 -2.13 5.69 -10.84
C GLU A 141 -2.97 6.47 -9.82
N LEU A 142 -3.68 5.78 -8.91
CA LEU A 142 -4.40 6.45 -7.81
C LEU A 142 -3.46 7.25 -6.92
N ILE A 143 -2.28 6.72 -6.58
CA ILE A 143 -1.31 7.38 -5.70
C ILE A 143 -0.82 8.70 -6.32
N HIS A 144 -0.82 8.82 -7.64
CA HIS A 144 -0.43 10.04 -8.36
C HIS A 144 -1.52 11.12 -8.37
N ILE A 145 -2.75 10.84 -7.94
CA ILE A 145 -3.80 11.86 -7.83
C ILE A 145 -3.48 12.76 -6.63
N PRO A 146 -3.20 14.06 -6.80
CA PRO A 146 -2.83 14.94 -5.68
C PRO A 146 -3.96 15.12 -4.67
N TYR A 147 -3.59 15.52 -3.45
CA TYR A 147 -4.54 15.95 -2.42
C TYR A 147 -5.41 17.11 -2.92
N GLY A 148 -6.72 17.04 -2.69
CA GLY A 148 -7.67 18.07 -3.13
C GLY A 148 -7.92 18.09 -4.63
N LYS A 149 -7.51 17.06 -5.36
CA LYS A 149 -7.79 16.86 -6.78
C LYS A 149 -8.55 15.57 -6.99
N THR A 150 -9.43 15.59 -7.98
CA THR A 150 -10.23 14.44 -8.39
C THR A 150 -9.99 14.14 -9.86
N VAL A 151 -10.27 12.90 -10.25
CA VAL A 151 -10.28 12.45 -11.65
C VAL A 151 -11.53 11.60 -11.89
N SER A 152 -11.96 11.49 -13.12
CA SER A 152 -13.01 10.56 -13.53
C SER A 152 -12.45 9.15 -13.72
N TYR A 153 -13.33 8.14 -13.66
CA TYR A 153 -12.96 6.77 -14.04
C TYR A 153 -12.44 6.66 -15.47
N GLY A 154 -12.89 7.52 -16.40
CA GLY A 154 -12.42 7.57 -17.78
C GLY A 154 -10.98 8.07 -17.87
N GLU A 155 -10.67 9.20 -17.23
CA GLU A 155 -9.31 9.74 -17.19
C GLU A 155 -8.33 8.76 -16.52
N LEU A 156 -8.77 8.07 -15.46
CA LEU A 156 -7.96 7.03 -14.83
C LEU A 156 -7.73 5.83 -15.77
N ALA A 157 -8.73 5.43 -16.56
CA ALA A 157 -8.59 4.36 -17.54
C ALA A 157 -7.64 4.73 -18.68
N GLU A 158 -7.66 5.98 -19.13
CA GLU A 158 -6.68 6.52 -20.08
C GLU A 158 -5.26 6.47 -19.54
N LYS A 159 -5.03 6.89 -18.29
CA LYS A 159 -3.72 6.84 -17.63
C LYS A 159 -3.17 5.41 -17.51
N VAL A 160 -4.04 4.43 -17.27
CA VAL A 160 -3.67 3.01 -17.20
C VAL A 160 -3.43 2.40 -18.59
N GLY A 161 -3.63 3.16 -19.68
CA GLY A 161 -3.39 2.73 -21.06
C GLY A 161 -4.56 1.96 -21.69
N HIS A 162 -5.74 2.00 -21.07
CA HIS A 162 -6.93 1.27 -21.50
C HIS A 162 -8.18 2.15 -21.43
N SER A 163 -8.32 3.10 -22.36
CA SER A 163 -9.41 4.09 -22.37
C SER A 163 -10.83 3.50 -22.35
N SER A 164 -11.02 2.28 -22.85
CA SER A 164 -12.31 1.56 -22.82
C SER A 164 -12.58 0.80 -21.51
N ALA A 165 -11.65 0.81 -20.55
CA ALA A 165 -11.70 -0.03 -19.35
C ALA A 165 -12.27 0.67 -18.10
N SER A 166 -13.01 1.78 -18.22
CA SER A 166 -13.53 2.56 -17.08
C SER A 166 -14.31 1.72 -16.06
N ARG A 167 -15.09 0.73 -16.52
CA ARG A 167 -15.81 -0.20 -15.62
C ARG A 167 -14.85 -1.12 -14.85
N ALA A 168 -13.84 -1.67 -15.50
CA ALA A 168 -12.85 -2.54 -14.87
C ALA A 168 -11.97 -1.75 -13.89
N VAL A 169 -11.64 -0.51 -14.23
CA VAL A 169 -10.97 0.45 -13.34
C VAL A 169 -11.85 0.74 -12.12
N GLY A 170 -13.15 1.01 -12.30
CA GLY A 170 -14.08 1.23 -11.19
C GLY A 170 -14.18 0.03 -10.23
N GLN A 171 -14.26 -1.19 -10.77
CA GLN A 171 -14.23 -2.43 -9.97
C GLN A 171 -12.89 -2.65 -9.25
N THR A 172 -11.79 -2.20 -9.85
CA THR A 172 -10.45 -2.28 -9.24
C THR A 172 -10.28 -1.23 -8.14
N ASN A 173 -10.80 -0.02 -8.37
CA ASN A 173 -10.81 1.07 -7.41
C ASN A 173 -11.57 0.68 -6.12
N SER A 174 -12.72 0.00 -6.24
CA SER A 174 -13.48 -0.48 -5.07
C SER A 174 -12.77 -1.59 -4.29
N LYS A 175 -11.87 -2.33 -4.94
CA LYS A 175 -11.06 -3.39 -4.32
C LYS A 175 -9.79 -2.89 -3.64
N ASN A 176 -9.54 -1.57 -3.61
CA ASN A 176 -8.38 -1.01 -2.93
C ASN A 176 -8.27 -1.55 -1.48
N PRO A 177 -7.15 -2.21 -1.12
CA PRO A 177 -6.96 -2.76 0.21
C PRO A 177 -6.49 -1.71 1.24
N ILE A 178 -5.99 -0.55 0.81
CA ILE A 178 -5.39 0.47 1.68
C ILE A 178 -6.09 1.82 1.46
N TRP A 179 -7.23 2.03 2.13
CA TRP A 179 -8.01 3.26 1.99
C TRP A 179 -7.24 4.49 2.46
N ILE A 180 -7.62 5.67 1.96
CA ILE A 180 -7.05 7.00 2.26
C ILE A 180 -5.61 7.18 1.76
N VAL A 181 -4.71 6.25 2.11
CA VAL A 181 -3.29 6.25 1.68
C VAL A 181 -3.19 5.99 0.18
N VAL A 182 -3.91 4.99 -0.33
CA VAL A 182 -4.19 4.87 -1.76
C VAL A 182 -5.56 5.55 -1.99
N PRO A 183 -5.61 6.70 -2.66
CA PRO A 183 -6.75 7.62 -2.56
C PRO A 183 -7.87 7.27 -3.55
N CYS A 184 -8.47 6.08 -3.39
CA CYS A 184 -9.57 5.62 -4.23
C CYS A 184 -10.85 6.48 -4.10
N HIS A 185 -10.96 7.29 -3.04
CA HIS A 185 -12.05 8.27 -2.85
C HIS A 185 -11.95 9.47 -3.80
N ARG A 186 -10.79 9.73 -4.42
CA ARG A 186 -10.57 10.84 -5.36
C ARG A 186 -11.07 10.57 -6.79
N VAL A 187 -11.65 9.39 -7.05
CA VAL A 187 -12.16 9.03 -8.37
C VAL A 187 -13.69 9.20 -8.41
N LEU A 188 -14.21 9.98 -9.36
CA LEU A 188 -15.63 10.32 -9.49
C LEU A 188 -16.22 9.82 -10.81
N SER A 189 -17.55 9.93 -10.97
CA SER A 189 -18.17 9.81 -12.29
C SER A 189 -17.70 10.94 -13.22
N LYS A 190 -18.01 10.84 -14.51
CA LYS A 190 -17.69 11.90 -15.47
C LYS A 190 -18.45 13.20 -15.15
N GLU A 191 -19.63 13.07 -14.57
CA GLU A 191 -20.53 14.15 -14.15
C GLU A 191 -20.13 14.75 -12.78
N GLY A 192 -19.15 14.15 -12.08
CA GLY A 192 -18.71 14.59 -10.77
C GLY A 192 -19.49 13.99 -9.59
N ASP A 193 -20.40 13.04 -9.84
CA ASP A 193 -21.21 12.41 -8.81
C ASP A 193 -20.39 11.49 -7.91
N LEU A 194 -20.76 11.51 -6.63
CA LEU A 194 -20.27 10.56 -5.62
C LEU A 194 -20.88 9.18 -5.89
N THR A 195 -20.17 8.39 -6.69
CA THR A 195 -20.51 6.99 -6.96
C THR A 195 -19.47 6.06 -6.36
N GLY A 196 -19.88 4.86 -5.96
CA GLY A 196 -19.01 3.72 -5.65
C GLY A 196 -17.84 4.00 -4.67
N TYR A 197 -18.03 3.67 -3.39
CA TYR A 197 -16.94 3.60 -2.43
C TYR A 197 -17.18 2.47 -1.44
N ALA A 198 -16.18 1.59 -1.28
CA ALA A 198 -16.31 0.42 -0.41
C ALA A 198 -16.47 0.78 1.07
N GLY A 199 -16.05 1.97 1.49
CA GLY A 199 -16.28 2.51 2.83
C GLY A 199 -17.55 3.33 2.99
N GLY A 200 -18.45 3.31 2.02
CA GLY A 200 -19.69 4.10 2.02
C GLY A 200 -19.54 5.53 1.47
N LEU A 201 -20.60 6.04 0.86
CA LEU A 201 -20.58 7.36 0.21
C LEU A 201 -20.35 8.52 1.19
N GLU A 202 -20.82 8.36 2.44
CA GLU A 202 -20.60 9.35 3.50
C GLU A 202 -19.12 9.56 3.80
N LEU A 203 -18.36 8.48 3.99
CA LEU A 203 -16.92 8.57 4.21
C LEU A 203 -16.20 9.18 3.00
N LYS A 204 -16.59 8.80 1.77
CA LYS A 204 -16.02 9.39 0.55
C LYS A 204 -16.26 10.90 0.50
N LYS A 205 -17.49 11.34 0.81
CA LYS A 205 -17.84 12.76 0.89
C LYS A 205 -16.98 13.49 1.92
N ASN A 206 -16.94 12.99 3.15
CA ASN A 206 -16.18 13.62 4.24
C ASN A 206 -14.68 13.75 3.92
N LEU A 207 -14.10 12.76 3.25
CA LEU A 207 -12.71 12.81 2.79
C LEU A 207 -12.52 13.87 1.69
N LEU A 208 -13.42 13.95 0.72
CA LEU A 208 -13.34 14.96 -0.33
C LEU A 208 -13.54 16.37 0.22
N ASP A 209 -14.48 16.56 1.14
CA ASP A 209 -14.72 17.83 1.82
C ASP A 209 -13.46 18.27 2.60
N LEU A 210 -12.89 17.37 3.42
CA LEU A 210 -11.62 17.60 4.13
C LEU A 210 -10.49 18.04 3.18
N GLU A 211 -10.41 17.44 2.00
CA GLU A 211 -9.35 17.75 1.02
C GLU A 211 -9.60 19.00 0.18
N SER A 212 -10.86 19.36 -0.02
CA SER A 212 -11.28 20.51 -0.81
C SER A 212 -11.23 21.80 0.00
N ASP A 213 -11.29 21.71 1.32
CA ASP A 213 -11.34 22.85 2.23
C ASP A 213 -9.96 23.51 2.42
N GLN A 214 -9.52 24.22 1.39
CA GLN A 214 -8.78 25.47 1.53
C GLN A 214 -9.82 26.60 1.47
N MET A 215 -10.46 26.90 2.63
CA MET A 215 -11.25 28.10 2.98
C MET A 215 -12.75 27.86 3.25
N SER A 216 -13.12 27.64 4.50
CA SER A 216 -13.81 28.68 5.28
C SER A 216 -13.79 28.43 6.79
N LEU A 217 -13.26 29.42 7.50
CA LEU A 217 -13.78 29.80 8.81
C LEU A 217 -15.25 30.21 8.60
N PHE A 218 -16.19 29.43 9.12
CA PHE A 218 -17.48 29.93 9.57
C PHE A 218 -17.87 29.18 10.85
#